data_AF-A0A1V1HYT6-F1
#
_entry.id   AF-A0A1V1HYT6-F1
#
_cell.length_a   1.000
_cell.length_b   1.000
_cell.length_c   1.000
_cell.angle_alpha   90.00
_cell.angle_beta   90.00
_cell.angle_gamma   90.00
#
_symmetry.space_group_name_H-M   'P 1'
#
loop_
_entity.id
_entity.type
_entity.pdbx_description
1 polymer ?
#
loop_
_entity_poly.entity_id
_entity_poly.type
_entity_poly.pdbx_seq_one_letter_code
_entity_poly.pdbx_strand_id
1 'polypeptide(L)'
;MKKQLEIDYAFGYVYDKSKLIVLYPAGTNIIDLDDYEMEVEVAFLEDGIDAAFEENDVKEANETIKPLETFLMKPSKVIPFVISIKNAETKEELPKLLAEFDEEYEVKENYIKKGYEIKDIYHVFENVVSYIPKENLENLNILKIENDKFDMDKFISTVSENLDEAINKNLIAIDMKQSELTPRLYIKADGKTNTKFVVFGTDINSYSQGILCANNEVIKDLDIDMGDVEISNTRDIGYIINEENGYLTFKIANYNSQTSNNNQIAQIVDYSGIFKLMMIDFIKQFVR
;
A
#
# COMPACT_ATOMS: atom_id res chain seq x y z
N MET A 1 -1.56 -47.09 -12.19
CA MET A 1 -2.24 -45.84 -11.80
C MET A 1 -1.93 -44.82 -12.88
N LYS A 2 -2.89 -43.97 -13.24
CA LYS A 2 -2.58 -42.85 -14.13
C LYS A 2 -1.61 -41.94 -13.39
N LYS A 3 -0.58 -41.45 -14.09
CA LYS A 3 0.39 -40.55 -13.49
C LYS A 3 -0.29 -39.20 -13.28
N GLN A 4 -0.28 -38.70 -12.05
CA GLN A 4 -0.90 -37.41 -11.71
C GLN A 4 0.19 -36.38 -11.41
N LEU A 5 -0.06 -35.14 -11.83
CA LEU A 5 0.72 -33.97 -11.50
C LEU A 5 0.07 -33.25 -10.33
N GLU A 6 0.91 -32.76 -9.43
CA GLU A 6 0.54 -31.82 -8.38
C GLU A 6 1.19 -30.47 -8.73
N ILE A 7 0.36 -29.45 -8.95
CA ILE A 7 0.80 -28.12 -9.39
C ILE A 7 0.54 -27.15 -8.24
N ASP A 8 1.60 -26.51 -7.75
CA ASP A 8 1.52 -25.52 -6.67
C ASP A 8 1.50 -24.12 -7.25
N TYR A 9 0.54 -23.31 -6.80
CA TYR A 9 0.34 -21.94 -7.26
C TYR A 9 0.74 -20.92 -6.20
N ALA A 10 1.08 -19.72 -6.63
CA ALA A 10 1.28 -18.58 -5.76
C ALA A 10 0.78 -17.27 -6.38
N PHE A 11 0.37 -16.34 -5.54
CA PHE A 11 0.14 -14.97 -5.92
C PHE A 11 1.42 -14.16 -5.77
N GLY A 12 1.89 -13.60 -6.88
CA GLY A 12 3.02 -12.69 -6.94
C GLY A 12 2.58 -11.24 -6.85
N TYR A 13 2.81 -10.62 -5.70
CA TYR A 13 2.53 -9.21 -5.44
C TYR A 13 3.71 -8.35 -5.92
N VAL A 14 3.47 -7.48 -6.92
CA VAL A 14 4.52 -6.75 -7.63
C VAL A 14 4.76 -5.36 -7.02
N TYR A 15 5.93 -5.17 -6.41
CA TYR A 15 6.39 -3.91 -5.82
C TYR A 15 7.45 -3.26 -6.72
N ASP A 16 7.01 -2.39 -7.64
CA ASP A 16 7.86 -1.82 -8.68
C ASP A 16 9.04 -1.01 -8.16
N LYS A 17 8.84 -0.27 -7.08
CA LYS A 17 9.86 0.60 -6.47
C LYS A 17 10.97 -0.17 -5.78
N SER A 18 10.63 -1.34 -5.26
CA SER A 18 11.57 -2.27 -4.64
C SER A 18 12.19 -3.22 -5.65
N LYS A 19 11.68 -3.24 -6.91
CA LYS A 19 11.98 -4.28 -7.89
C LYS A 19 11.84 -5.67 -7.28
N LEU A 20 10.69 -5.91 -6.65
CA LEU A 20 10.42 -7.13 -5.88
C LEU A 20 9.05 -7.71 -6.27
N ILE A 21 8.98 -9.03 -6.36
CA ILE A 21 7.73 -9.79 -6.36
C ILE A 21 7.72 -10.67 -5.12
N VAL A 22 6.69 -10.50 -4.30
CA VAL A 22 6.47 -11.31 -3.09
C VAL A 22 5.49 -12.42 -3.43
N LEU A 23 5.93 -13.67 -3.31
CA LEU A 23 5.12 -14.85 -3.55
C LEU A 23 4.40 -15.28 -2.27
N TYR A 24 3.08 -15.31 -2.32
CA TYR A 24 2.22 -15.93 -1.32
C TYR A 24 1.63 -17.23 -1.88
N PRO A 25 1.82 -18.39 -1.24
CA PRO A 25 1.25 -19.66 -1.71
C PRO A 25 -0.28 -19.60 -1.80
N ALA A 26 -0.84 -20.02 -2.93
CA ALA A 26 -2.26 -19.85 -3.27
C ALA A 26 -3.00 -21.19 -3.49
N GLY A 27 -2.43 -22.29 -3.00
CA GLY A 27 -3.02 -23.62 -3.11
C GLY A 27 -2.38 -24.50 -4.17
N THR A 28 -3.00 -25.65 -4.38
CA THR A 28 -2.45 -26.76 -5.17
C THR A 28 -3.58 -27.43 -5.96
N ASN A 29 -3.30 -27.80 -7.20
CA ASN A 29 -4.21 -28.58 -8.04
C ASN A 29 -3.61 -29.96 -8.37
N ILE A 30 -4.47 -30.97 -8.53
CA ILE A 30 -4.06 -32.32 -8.96
C ILE A 30 -4.72 -32.64 -10.30
N ILE A 31 -3.91 -32.90 -11.32
CA ILE A 31 -4.37 -33.18 -12.68
C ILE A 31 -3.77 -34.49 -13.20
N ASP A 32 -4.55 -35.26 -13.95
CA ASP A 32 -4.04 -36.42 -14.67
C ASP A 32 -3.06 -35.94 -15.75
N LEU A 33 -1.86 -36.54 -15.83
CA LEU A 33 -0.84 -36.14 -16.80
C LEU A 33 -1.33 -36.23 -18.26
N ASP A 34 -2.22 -37.17 -18.54
CA ASP A 34 -2.81 -37.35 -19.88
C ASP A 34 -3.79 -36.23 -20.24
N ASP A 35 -4.31 -35.50 -19.25
CA ASP A 35 -5.27 -34.41 -19.40
C ASP A 35 -4.60 -33.02 -19.21
N TYR A 36 -3.30 -32.98 -18.92
CA TYR A 36 -2.54 -31.73 -18.72
C TYR A 36 -2.17 -31.10 -20.06
N GLU A 37 -2.73 -29.91 -20.32
CA GLU A 37 -2.39 -29.05 -21.45
C GLU A 37 -1.80 -27.74 -20.91
N MET A 38 -0.50 -27.51 -21.16
CA MET A 38 0.23 -26.37 -20.61
C MET A 38 -0.36 -25.04 -21.08
N GLU A 39 -0.73 -24.97 -22.35
CA GLU A 39 -1.29 -23.78 -22.98
C GLU A 39 -2.65 -23.40 -22.38
N VAL A 40 -3.44 -24.39 -21.95
CA VAL A 40 -4.72 -24.16 -21.26
C VAL A 40 -4.49 -23.61 -19.86
N GLU A 41 -3.51 -24.18 -19.15
CA GLU A 41 -3.12 -23.70 -17.82
C GLU A 41 -2.61 -22.25 -17.88
N VAL A 42 -1.75 -21.94 -18.87
CA VAL A 42 -1.25 -20.57 -19.10
C VAL A 42 -2.40 -19.61 -19.39
N ALA A 43 -3.31 -19.95 -20.31
CA ALA A 43 -4.45 -19.10 -20.66
C ALA A 43 -5.33 -18.79 -19.45
N PHE A 44 -5.54 -19.78 -18.56
CA PHE A 44 -6.30 -19.58 -17.33
C PHE A 44 -5.62 -18.61 -16.36
N LEU A 45 -4.30 -18.68 -16.23
CA LEU A 45 -3.54 -17.75 -15.38
C LEU A 45 -3.46 -16.33 -15.97
N GLU A 46 -3.45 -16.20 -17.30
CA GLU A 46 -3.45 -14.90 -17.99
C GLU A 46 -4.75 -14.10 -17.75
N ASP A 47 -5.87 -14.77 -17.51
CA ASP A 47 -7.14 -14.13 -17.14
C ASP A 47 -7.09 -13.43 -15.76
N GLY A 48 -6.06 -13.71 -14.96
CA GLY A 48 -5.78 -13.05 -13.68
C GLY A 48 -6.36 -13.78 -12.47
N ILE A 49 -5.97 -13.34 -11.27
CA ILE A 49 -6.25 -14.09 -10.03
C ILE A 49 -7.74 -14.20 -9.69
N ASP A 50 -8.54 -13.18 -10.03
CA ASP A 50 -9.97 -13.15 -9.70
C ASP A 50 -10.79 -14.11 -10.58
N ALA A 51 -10.28 -14.42 -11.78
CA ALA A 51 -10.86 -15.43 -12.66
C ALA A 51 -10.34 -16.83 -12.34
N ALA A 52 -9.07 -16.92 -11.93
CA ALA A 52 -8.38 -18.18 -11.77
C ALA A 52 -8.54 -18.84 -10.38
N PHE A 53 -8.89 -18.09 -9.34
CA PHE A 53 -8.90 -18.57 -7.96
C PHE A 53 -10.18 -18.20 -7.21
N GLU A 54 -10.44 -18.88 -6.09
CA GLU A 54 -11.60 -18.58 -5.25
C GLU A 54 -11.45 -17.21 -4.57
N GLU A 55 -12.54 -16.45 -4.50
CA GLU A 55 -12.58 -15.11 -3.89
C GLU A 55 -12.02 -15.10 -2.45
N ASN A 56 -12.28 -16.16 -1.69
CA ASN A 56 -11.80 -16.28 -0.31
C ASN A 56 -10.27 -16.41 -0.22
N ASP A 57 -9.64 -17.16 -1.14
CA ASP A 57 -8.20 -17.35 -1.17
C ASP A 57 -7.50 -16.03 -1.53
N VAL A 58 -8.03 -15.31 -2.52
CA VAL A 58 -7.57 -13.97 -2.90
C VAL A 58 -7.67 -13.01 -1.71
N LYS A 59 -8.79 -13.03 -1.00
CA LYS A 59 -9.01 -12.19 0.18
C LYS A 59 -8.02 -12.50 1.30
N GLU A 60 -7.81 -13.76 1.65
CA GLU A 60 -6.88 -14.17 2.70
C GLU A 60 -5.44 -13.75 2.37
N ALA A 61 -5.02 -13.95 1.13
CA ALA A 61 -3.71 -13.55 0.66
C ALA A 61 -3.50 -12.02 0.75
N ASN A 62 -4.50 -11.24 0.32
CA ASN A 62 -4.48 -9.79 0.38
C ASN A 62 -4.39 -9.28 1.83
N GLU A 63 -5.15 -9.87 2.75
CA GLU A 63 -5.09 -9.54 4.18
C GLU A 63 -3.71 -9.86 4.78
N THR A 64 -3.11 -10.98 4.37
CA THR A 64 -1.79 -11.42 4.86
C THR A 64 -0.65 -10.54 4.35
N ILE A 65 -0.74 -10.05 3.11
CA ILE A 65 0.27 -9.19 2.49
C ILE A 65 0.17 -7.74 2.98
N LYS A 66 -1.03 -7.28 3.36
CA LYS A 66 -1.31 -5.88 3.74
C LYS A 66 -0.30 -5.25 4.71
N PRO A 67 0.26 -5.93 5.73
CA PRO A 67 1.29 -5.36 6.59
C PRO A 67 2.55 -4.88 5.83
N LEU A 68 2.93 -5.53 4.73
CA LEU A 68 4.09 -5.15 3.91
C LEU A 68 3.90 -3.80 3.22
N GLU A 69 2.66 -3.37 2.95
CA GLU A 69 2.38 -2.08 2.29
C GLU A 69 2.87 -0.89 3.11
N THR A 70 3.00 -1.06 4.43
CA THR A 70 3.60 -0.05 5.33
C THR A 70 5.05 0.27 4.95
N PHE A 71 5.78 -0.71 4.41
CA PHE A 71 7.21 -0.60 4.09
C PHE A 71 7.49 -0.55 2.60
N LEU A 72 6.75 -1.35 1.82
CA LEU A 72 6.95 -1.57 0.39
C LEU A 72 5.96 -0.80 -0.48
N MET A 73 4.97 -0.12 0.13
CA MET A 73 3.82 0.53 -0.53
C MET A 73 2.80 -0.46 -1.09
N LYS A 74 1.69 0.01 -1.65
CA LYS A 74 0.72 -0.89 -2.28
C LYS A 74 1.36 -1.60 -3.49
N PRO A 75 1.11 -2.92 -3.67
CA PRO A 75 1.54 -3.62 -4.87
C PRO A 75 0.86 -3.00 -6.09
N SER A 76 1.61 -2.87 -7.18
CA SER A 76 1.10 -2.32 -8.45
C SER A 76 0.10 -3.25 -9.13
N LYS A 77 0.22 -4.55 -8.86
CA LYS A 77 -0.64 -5.64 -9.34
C LYS A 77 -0.29 -6.94 -8.63
N VAL A 78 -1.18 -7.92 -8.81
CA VAL A 78 -1.00 -9.29 -8.35
C VAL A 78 -1.08 -10.21 -9.57
N ILE A 79 -0.15 -11.15 -9.68
CA ILE A 79 -0.03 -12.03 -10.85
C ILE A 79 0.07 -13.47 -10.34
N PRO A 80 -0.68 -14.44 -10.91
CA PRO A 80 -0.53 -15.83 -10.52
C PRO A 80 0.76 -16.43 -11.07
N PHE A 81 1.36 -17.35 -10.31
CA PHE A 81 2.55 -18.11 -10.66
C PHE A 81 2.32 -19.59 -10.40
N VAL A 82 2.96 -20.44 -11.20
CA VAL A 82 3.25 -21.82 -10.82
C VAL A 82 4.62 -21.85 -10.16
N ILE A 83 4.70 -22.31 -8.92
CA ILE A 83 5.94 -22.33 -8.13
C ILE A 83 6.58 -23.72 -8.08
N SER A 84 5.79 -24.78 -8.29
CA SER A 84 6.29 -26.15 -8.34
C SER A 84 5.34 -27.02 -9.16
N ILE A 85 5.91 -28.01 -9.84
CA ILE A 85 5.16 -29.11 -10.47
C ILE A 85 5.81 -30.41 -9.99
N LYS A 86 5.00 -31.31 -9.42
CA LYS A 86 5.46 -32.55 -8.80
C LYS A 86 4.67 -33.74 -9.30
N ASN A 87 5.22 -34.93 -9.12
CA ASN A 87 4.42 -36.14 -9.16
C ASN A 87 3.52 -36.20 -7.90
N ALA A 88 2.21 -36.33 -8.08
CA ALA A 88 1.26 -36.28 -6.95
C ALA A 88 1.43 -37.45 -5.96
N GLU A 89 1.88 -38.61 -6.42
CA GLU A 89 2.09 -39.80 -5.57
C GLU A 89 3.44 -39.77 -4.85
N THR A 90 4.54 -39.56 -5.59
CA THR A 90 5.91 -39.64 -5.04
C THR A 90 6.41 -38.32 -4.45
N LYS A 91 5.72 -37.21 -4.73
CA LYS A 91 6.13 -35.83 -4.42
C LYS A 91 7.47 -35.41 -5.02
N GLU A 92 7.95 -36.15 -6.03
CA GLU A 92 9.16 -35.81 -6.77
C GLU A 92 8.92 -34.56 -7.64
N GLU A 93 9.77 -33.54 -7.50
CA GLU A 93 9.72 -32.33 -8.32
C GLU A 93 10.08 -32.62 -9.79
N LEU A 94 9.39 -31.94 -10.70
CA LEU A 94 9.54 -32.06 -12.14
C LEU A 94 10.08 -30.73 -12.72
N PRO A 95 11.34 -30.36 -12.44
CA PRO A 95 11.88 -29.03 -12.77
C PRO A 95 11.95 -28.74 -14.27
N LYS A 96 12.02 -29.78 -15.11
CA LYS A 96 11.96 -29.60 -16.57
C LYS A 96 10.60 -29.09 -17.03
N LEU A 97 9.52 -29.67 -16.50
CA LEU A 97 8.17 -29.28 -16.86
C LEU A 97 7.84 -27.88 -16.33
N LEU A 98 8.34 -27.55 -15.14
CA LEU A 98 8.25 -26.18 -14.60
C LEU A 98 9.02 -25.17 -15.47
N ALA A 99 10.20 -25.53 -15.97
CA ALA A 99 10.97 -24.66 -16.86
C ALA A 99 10.25 -24.45 -18.20
N GLU A 100 9.68 -25.50 -18.79
CA GLU A 100 8.87 -25.39 -20.01
C GLU A 100 7.63 -24.50 -19.77
N PHE A 101 6.97 -24.61 -18.61
CA PHE A 101 5.87 -23.73 -18.22
C PHE A 101 6.31 -22.27 -18.07
N ASP A 102 7.44 -22.02 -17.40
CA ASP A 102 7.99 -20.67 -17.22
C ASP A 102 8.37 -20.02 -18.57
N GLU A 103 8.82 -20.83 -19.53
CA GLU A 103 9.13 -20.40 -20.91
C GLU A 103 7.85 -20.05 -21.68
N GLU A 104 6.79 -20.85 -21.59
CA GLU A 104 5.51 -20.57 -22.27
C GLU A 104 4.78 -19.36 -21.66
N TYR A 105 4.74 -19.25 -20.33
CA TYR A 105 4.06 -18.16 -19.65
C TYR A 105 4.84 -16.83 -19.70
N GLU A 106 6.17 -16.90 -19.85
CA GLU A 106 7.13 -15.78 -19.93
C GLU A 106 7.14 -14.76 -18.76
N VAL A 107 6.15 -14.77 -17.86
CA VAL A 107 5.96 -13.75 -16.80
C VAL A 107 7.20 -13.66 -15.91
N LYS A 108 7.63 -14.81 -15.36
CA LYS A 108 8.76 -14.88 -14.43
C LYS A 108 10.04 -14.35 -15.06
N GLU A 109 10.36 -14.83 -16.27
CA GLU A 109 11.55 -14.39 -16.99
C GLU A 109 11.52 -12.90 -17.30
N ASN A 110 10.36 -12.38 -17.70
CA ASN A 110 10.19 -10.97 -18.05
C ASN A 110 10.49 -10.05 -16.86
N TYR A 111 10.11 -10.44 -15.64
CA TYR A 111 10.45 -9.68 -14.44
C TYR A 111 11.91 -9.81 -14.04
N ILE A 112 12.49 -11.00 -14.12
CA ILE A 112 13.92 -11.21 -13.87
C ILE A 112 14.75 -10.36 -14.85
N LYS A 113 14.41 -10.35 -16.15
CA LYS A 113 15.05 -9.51 -17.17
C LYS A 113 14.93 -8.01 -16.86
N LYS A 114 13.85 -7.58 -16.20
CA LYS A 114 13.64 -6.20 -15.71
C LYS A 114 14.33 -5.91 -14.37
N GLY A 115 15.08 -6.86 -13.83
CA GLY A 115 15.85 -6.73 -12.60
C GLY A 115 15.05 -6.93 -11.31
N TYR A 116 13.90 -7.60 -11.38
CA TYR A 116 13.10 -7.89 -10.19
C TYR A 116 13.65 -9.12 -9.46
N GLU A 117 13.68 -9.05 -8.14
CA GLU A 117 13.80 -10.23 -7.28
C GLU A 117 12.43 -10.86 -7.08
N ILE A 118 12.39 -12.19 -7.03
CA ILE A 118 11.17 -12.95 -6.72
C ILE A 118 11.48 -13.77 -5.47
N LYS A 119 10.72 -13.54 -4.39
CA LYS A 119 10.97 -14.11 -3.07
C LYS A 119 9.68 -14.57 -2.42
N ASP A 120 9.75 -15.61 -1.60
CA ASP A 120 8.62 -16.01 -0.77
C ASP A 120 8.33 -14.96 0.32
N ILE A 121 7.08 -14.93 0.76
CA ILE A 121 6.58 -13.99 1.75
C ILE A 121 7.35 -14.02 3.08
N TYR A 122 7.77 -15.20 3.54
CA TYR A 122 8.47 -15.35 4.82
C TYR A 122 9.86 -14.71 4.77
N HIS A 123 10.60 -14.97 3.69
CA HIS A 123 11.89 -14.33 3.45
C HIS A 123 11.77 -12.81 3.44
N VAL A 124 10.72 -12.28 2.81
CA VAL A 124 10.51 -10.84 2.71
C VAL A 124 10.13 -10.24 4.06
N PHE A 125 9.28 -10.89 4.86
CA PHE A 125 8.97 -10.42 6.22
C PHE A 125 10.21 -10.37 7.11
N GLU A 126 11.06 -11.39 7.07
CA GLU A 126 12.31 -11.42 7.85
C GLU A 126 13.31 -10.35 7.41
N ASN A 127 13.31 -9.99 6.13
CA ASN A 127 14.32 -9.12 5.51
C ASN A 127 13.74 -7.82 4.94
N VAL A 128 12.56 -7.39 5.40
CA VAL A 128 11.78 -6.30 4.78
C VAL A 128 12.58 -5.00 4.65
N VAL A 129 13.48 -4.74 5.60
CA VAL A 129 14.36 -3.55 5.62
C VAL A 129 15.24 -3.47 4.36
N SER A 130 15.66 -4.60 3.80
CA SER A 130 16.49 -4.67 2.58
C SER A 130 15.71 -4.24 1.33
N TYR A 131 14.38 -4.33 1.37
CA TYR A 131 13.49 -4.08 0.25
C TYR A 131 12.78 -2.73 0.33
N ILE A 132 12.98 -1.97 1.41
CA ILE A 132 12.41 -0.62 1.54
C ILE A 132 12.92 0.26 0.36
N PRO A 133 12.01 0.87 -0.43
CA PRO A 133 12.40 1.77 -1.51
C PRO A 133 13.28 2.93 -1.03
N LYS A 134 14.42 3.13 -1.70
CA LYS A 134 15.28 4.29 -1.49
C LYS A 134 14.82 5.43 -2.39
N GLU A 135 13.94 6.28 -1.88
CA GLU A 135 13.30 7.32 -2.68
C GLU A 135 13.60 8.73 -2.20
N ASN A 136 13.74 9.66 -3.15
CA ASN A 136 13.63 11.09 -2.87
C ASN A 136 12.14 11.48 -2.92
N LEU A 137 11.58 11.84 -1.76
CA LEU A 137 10.17 12.20 -1.63
C LEU A 137 9.88 13.66 -1.98
N GLU A 138 10.85 14.45 -2.46
CA GLU A 138 10.62 15.86 -2.82
C GLU A 138 9.56 16.04 -3.90
N ASN A 139 9.45 15.08 -4.84
CA ASN A 139 8.44 15.11 -5.90
C ASN A 139 7.00 14.90 -5.37
N LEU A 140 6.85 14.44 -4.13
CA LEU A 140 5.56 14.28 -3.46
C LEU A 140 5.11 15.55 -2.73
N ASN A 141 5.93 16.61 -2.72
CA ASN A 141 5.53 17.89 -2.16
C ASN A 141 4.39 18.48 -3.00
N ILE A 142 3.22 18.63 -2.38
CA ILE A 142 2.06 19.30 -3.00
C ILE A 142 2.13 20.83 -2.81
N LEU A 143 2.93 21.29 -1.84
CA LEU A 143 3.29 22.68 -1.62
C LEU A 143 4.68 22.77 -0.97
N LYS A 144 5.49 23.72 -1.44
CA LYS A 144 6.74 24.15 -0.78
C LYS A 144 6.73 25.67 -0.73
N ILE A 145 6.84 26.24 0.46
CA ILE A 145 6.69 27.68 0.68
C ILE A 145 7.59 28.15 1.83
N GLU A 146 8.07 29.41 1.77
CA GLU A 146 8.77 30.02 2.89
C GLU A 146 7.84 30.10 4.12
N ASN A 147 8.35 29.78 5.31
CA ASN A 147 7.55 29.66 6.52
C ASN A 147 6.79 30.96 6.86
N ASP A 148 7.42 32.12 6.66
CA ASP A 148 6.81 33.43 6.93
C ASP A 148 5.66 33.79 5.99
N LYS A 149 5.58 33.14 4.82
CA LYS A 149 4.52 33.30 3.81
C LYS A 149 3.33 32.36 4.01
N PHE A 150 3.33 31.53 5.04
CA PHE A 150 2.22 30.62 5.35
C PHE A 150 1.64 30.91 6.74
N ASP A 151 0.32 30.99 6.84
CA ASP A 151 -0.38 31.20 8.10
C ASP A 151 -0.70 29.88 8.81
N MET A 152 0.30 29.31 9.49
CA MET A 152 0.17 28.01 10.18
C MET A 152 -0.89 28.02 11.29
N ASP A 153 -0.97 29.11 12.04
CA ASP A 153 -1.92 29.23 13.15
C ASP A 153 -3.36 29.25 12.63
N LYS A 154 -3.63 30.06 11.59
CA LYS A 154 -4.95 30.10 10.94
C LYS A 154 -5.30 28.76 10.27
N PHE A 155 -4.32 28.10 9.65
CA PHE A 155 -4.51 26.78 9.05
C PHE A 155 -4.98 25.75 10.09
N ILE A 156 -4.25 25.61 11.20
CA ILE A 156 -4.61 24.65 12.25
C ILE A 156 -5.94 25.02 12.92
N SER A 157 -6.20 26.31 13.17
CA SER A 157 -7.46 26.73 13.79
C SER A 157 -8.66 26.45 12.87
N THR A 158 -8.55 26.72 11.57
CA THR A 158 -9.62 26.42 10.60
C THR A 158 -9.88 24.92 10.47
N VAL A 159 -8.84 24.09 10.42
CA VAL A 159 -9.02 22.62 10.45
C VAL A 159 -9.73 22.19 11.75
N SER A 160 -9.35 22.77 12.88
CA SER A 160 -9.92 22.47 14.19
C SER A 160 -11.40 22.82 14.32
N GLU A 161 -11.80 23.97 13.78
CA GLU A 161 -13.19 24.41 13.74
C GLU A 161 -14.03 23.53 12.81
N ASN A 162 -13.51 23.20 11.62
CA ASN A 162 -14.25 22.45 10.61
C ASN A 162 -14.43 20.97 10.96
N LEU A 163 -13.55 20.40 11.81
CA LEU A 163 -13.59 18.98 12.20
C LEU A 163 -13.98 18.74 13.68
N ASP A 164 -14.38 19.77 14.44
CA ASP A 164 -14.62 19.71 15.90
C ASP A 164 -15.57 18.57 16.32
N GLU A 165 -16.63 18.34 15.54
CA GLU A 165 -17.63 17.31 15.83
C GLU A 165 -17.21 15.90 15.40
N ALA A 166 -16.18 15.78 14.56
CA ALA A 166 -15.76 14.51 13.96
C ALA A 166 -14.52 13.92 14.63
N ILE A 167 -13.58 14.75 15.09
CA ILE A 167 -12.31 14.30 15.65
C ILE A 167 -11.93 15.08 16.91
N ASN A 168 -11.29 14.39 17.86
CA ASN A 168 -10.73 15.04 19.04
C ASN A 168 -9.67 16.05 18.62
N LYS A 169 -9.77 17.30 19.11
CA LYS A 169 -8.81 18.40 18.84
C LYS A 169 -7.35 18.02 19.06
N ASN A 170 -7.07 17.13 20.01
CA ASN A 170 -5.71 16.66 20.30
C ASN A 170 -5.11 15.75 19.20
N LEU A 171 -5.93 15.27 18.27
CA LEU A 171 -5.52 14.44 17.14
C LEU A 171 -5.45 15.23 15.82
N ILE A 172 -5.80 16.52 15.84
CA ILE A 172 -5.83 17.35 14.62
C ILE A 172 -4.43 17.70 14.16
N ALA A 173 -3.57 18.12 15.08
CA ALA A 173 -2.19 18.48 14.79
C ALA A 173 -1.27 17.74 15.77
N ILE A 174 -0.49 16.81 15.24
CA ILE A 174 0.32 15.88 16.03
C ILE A 174 1.77 16.09 15.67
N ASP A 175 2.63 16.30 16.67
CA ASP A 175 4.08 16.32 16.46
C ASP A 175 4.58 14.91 16.11
N MET A 176 5.41 14.82 15.06
CA MET A 176 5.88 13.54 14.53
C MET A 176 7.39 13.50 14.39
N LYS A 177 7.99 12.32 14.53
CA LYS A 177 9.39 12.05 14.24
C LYS A 177 9.48 11.11 13.04
N GLN A 178 10.34 11.44 12.07
CA GLN A 178 10.61 10.54 10.95
C GLN A 178 11.24 9.23 11.45
N SER A 179 10.78 8.11 10.90
CA SER A 179 11.34 6.79 11.16
C SER A 179 12.75 6.67 10.59
N GLU A 180 13.62 5.96 11.30
CA GLU A 180 14.97 5.63 10.83
C GLU A 180 14.96 4.53 9.76
N LEU A 181 13.85 3.80 9.62
CA LEU A 181 13.71 2.69 8.65
C LEU A 181 13.40 3.17 7.24
N THR A 182 12.59 4.23 7.11
CA THR A 182 12.14 4.73 5.80
C THR A 182 11.76 6.21 5.91
N PRO A 183 12.07 7.02 4.87
CA PRO A 183 11.69 8.43 4.88
C PRO A 183 10.17 8.66 4.76
N ARG A 184 9.39 7.62 4.46
CA ARG A 184 7.92 7.69 4.30
C ARG A 184 7.15 7.58 5.62
N LEU A 185 7.74 6.97 6.64
CA LEU A 185 7.06 6.69 7.90
C LEU A 185 7.46 7.71 8.95
N TYR A 186 6.45 8.13 9.70
CA TYR A 186 6.57 9.03 10.82
C TYR A 186 5.84 8.42 12.01
N ILE A 187 6.43 8.55 13.19
CA ILE A 187 5.87 8.07 14.45
C ILE A 187 5.57 9.29 15.30
N LYS A 188 4.45 9.29 16.03
CA LYS A 188 4.15 10.35 17.00
C LYS A 188 5.34 10.59 17.93
N ALA A 189 5.66 11.86 18.11
CA ALA A 189 6.68 12.30 19.06
C ALA A 189 6.06 12.66 20.42
N ASP A 190 6.81 12.41 21.49
CA ASP A 190 6.43 12.83 22.86
C ASP A 190 6.62 14.33 23.11
N GLY A 191 7.24 15.05 22.17
CA GLY A 191 7.55 16.48 22.28
C GLY A 191 7.51 17.19 20.94
N LYS A 192 7.69 18.51 20.99
CA LYS A 192 7.66 19.37 19.80
C LYS A 192 8.76 18.99 18.82
N THR A 193 8.40 18.89 17.55
CA THR A 193 9.36 18.65 16.46
C THR A 193 9.14 19.65 15.33
N ASN A 194 10.00 19.59 14.31
CA ASN A 194 9.82 20.35 13.08
C ASN A 194 8.84 19.69 12.11
N THR A 195 8.23 18.57 12.50
CA THR A 195 7.30 17.82 11.66
C THR A 195 5.97 17.64 12.35
N LYS A 196 4.89 17.92 11.62
CA LYS A 196 3.53 17.70 12.11
C LYS A 196 2.74 16.88 11.13
N PHE A 197 1.92 15.98 11.65
CA PHE A 197 0.76 15.49 10.93
C PHE A 197 -0.41 16.44 11.22
N VAL A 198 -1.08 16.93 10.19
CA VAL A 198 -2.33 17.71 10.32
C VAL A 198 -3.45 17.04 9.54
N VAL A 199 -4.53 16.68 10.21
CA VAL A 199 -5.68 15.99 9.62
C VAL A 199 -6.33 16.86 8.54
N PHE A 200 -6.73 16.23 7.44
CA PHE A 200 -7.59 16.81 6.42
C PHE A 200 -8.94 16.12 6.34
N GLY A 201 -9.00 14.79 6.40
CA GLY A 201 -10.24 14.04 6.27
C GLY A 201 -10.33 12.87 7.25
N THR A 202 -11.51 12.63 7.78
CA THR A 202 -11.78 11.58 8.77
C THR A 202 -13.16 10.96 8.54
N ASP A 203 -13.34 9.72 8.97
CA ASP A 203 -14.61 9.00 8.87
C ASP A 203 -15.61 9.50 9.93
N ILE A 204 -16.78 9.97 9.47
CA ILE A 204 -17.86 10.43 10.35
C ILE A 204 -18.85 9.30 10.64
N ASN A 205 -18.48 8.47 11.63
CA ASN A 205 -19.26 7.34 12.12
C ASN A 205 -20.71 7.65 12.51
N SER A 206 -21.04 8.89 12.90
CA SER A 206 -22.21 9.11 13.74
C SER A 206 -23.52 9.47 13.03
N TYR A 207 -23.58 10.03 11.81
CA TYR A 207 -24.90 10.42 11.24
C TYR A 207 -25.06 10.49 9.72
N SER A 208 -24.00 10.57 8.90
CA SER A 208 -24.20 10.86 7.46
C SER A 208 -23.51 9.94 6.47
N GLN A 209 -22.76 8.93 6.95
CA GLN A 209 -21.92 8.02 6.18
C GLN A 209 -21.00 8.76 5.21
N GLY A 210 -19.69 8.71 5.45
CA GLY A 210 -18.72 9.31 4.56
C GLY A 210 -17.55 9.93 5.27
N ILE A 211 -16.79 10.71 4.52
CA ILE A 211 -15.54 11.31 4.96
C ILE A 211 -15.76 12.82 5.06
N LEU A 212 -15.69 13.36 6.27
CA LEU A 212 -15.71 14.80 6.49
C LEU A 212 -14.31 15.35 6.27
N CYS A 213 -14.22 16.35 5.39
CA CYS A 213 -12.97 17.01 5.04
C CYS A 213 -12.86 18.40 5.68
N ALA A 214 -11.64 18.88 5.90
CA ALA A 214 -11.34 20.16 6.53
C ALA A 214 -11.77 21.37 5.69
N ASN A 215 -12.15 21.16 4.43
CA ASN A 215 -12.81 22.17 3.59
C ASN A 215 -14.36 22.19 3.76
N ASN A 216 -14.90 21.47 4.76
CA ASN A 216 -16.33 21.26 5.02
C ASN A 216 -17.09 20.43 3.97
N GLU A 217 -16.39 19.79 3.03
CA GLU A 217 -17.02 18.84 2.11
C GLU A 217 -17.17 17.47 2.77
N VAL A 218 -18.25 16.76 2.41
CA VAL A 218 -18.51 15.39 2.85
C VAL A 218 -18.53 14.48 1.62
N ILE A 219 -17.56 13.57 1.56
CA ILE A 219 -17.51 12.55 0.51
C ILE A 219 -18.34 11.36 0.96
N LYS A 220 -19.43 11.09 0.24
CA LYS A 220 -20.36 9.99 0.54
C LYS A 220 -20.20 8.77 -0.35
N ASP A 221 -19.68 8.99 -1.55
CA ASP A 221 -19.38 7.91 -2.48
C ASP A 221 -18.00 7.37 -2.15
N LEU A 222 -17.95 6.13 -1.63
CA LEU A 222 -16.71 5.45 -1.25
C LEU A 222 -16.13 4.63 -2.40
N ASP A 223 -16.83 4.52 -3.54
CA ASP A 223 -16.36 3.85 -4.76
C ASP A 223 -15.54 4.80 -5.64
N ILE A 224 -15.34 6.05 -5.21
CA ILE A 224 -14.52 7.02 -5.93
C ILE A 224 -13.04 6.66 -5.84
N ASP A 225 -12.27 7.17 -6.79
CA ASP A 225 -10.82 7.04 -6.74
C ASP A 225 -10.23 7.87 -5.60
N MET A 226 -9.87 7.19 -4.52
CA MET A 226 -9.17 7.72 -3.35
C MET A 226 -7.65 7.43 -3.39
N GLY A 227 -7.18 6.69 -4.41
CA GLY A 227 -5.80 6.24 -4.53
C GLY A 227 -5.31 5.34 -3.39
N ASP A 228 -4.12 5.63 -2.87
CA ASP A 228 -3.47 4.86 -1.81
C ASP A 228 -3.96 5.23 -0.40
N VAL A 229 -4.87 6.20 -0.31
CA VAL A 229 -5.45 6.67 0.94
C VAL A 229 -6.33 5.57 1.55
N GLU A 230 -6.25 5.42 2.86
CA GLU A 230 -7.15 4.54 3.62
C GLU A 230 -7.72 5.33 4.79
N ILE A 231 -9.05 5.45 4.81
CA ILE A 231 -9.77 6.18 5.85
C ILE A 231 -10.72 5.21 6.54
N SER A 232 -10.72 5.23 7.87
CA SER A 232 -11.56 4.40 8.73
C SER A 232 -11.62 5.00 10.13
N ASN A 233 -12.29 4.33 11.05
CA ASN A 233 -12.39 4.74 12.46
C ASN A 233 -11.05 4.95 13.17
N THR A 234 -9.98 4.35 12.64
CA THR A 234 -8.62 4.50 13.20
C THR A 234 -7.64 5.13 12.22
N ARG A 235 -8.07 5.39 10.98
CA ARG A 235 -7.23 5.92 9.91
C ARG A 235 -7.77 7.22 9.34
N ASP A 236 -6.92 8.24 9.31
CA ASP A 236 -7.25 9.57 8.78
C ASP A 236 -6.35 9.90 7.58
N ILE A 237 -6.81 10.81 6.72
CA ILE A 237 -5.96 11.44 5.68
C ILE A 237 -5.54 12.82 6.15
N GLY A 238 -4.30 13.23 5.88
CA GLY A 238 -3.82 14.56 6.21
C GLY A 238 -2.48 14.90 5.58
N TYR A 239 -1.86 15.95 6.12
CA TYR A 239 -0.59 16.48 5.67
C TYR A 239 0.52 16.03 6.60
N ILE A 240 1.62 15.51 6.06
CA ILE A 240 2.92 15.62 6.72
C ILE A 240 3.52 16.95 6.32
N ILE A 241 3.72 17.81 7.32
CA ILE A 241 4.27 19.14 7.19
C ILE A 241 5.65 19.15 7.82
N ASN A 242 6.70 19.36 7.02
CA ASN A 242 8.06 19.50 7.52
C ASN A 242 8.52 20.94 7.40
N GLU A 243 9.04 21.49 8.50
CA GLU A 243 9.79 22.75 8.51
C GLU A 243 11.29 22.47 8.42
N GLU A 244 11.91 22.91 7.34
CA GLU A 244 13.35 22.75 7.14
C GLU A 244 13.92 23.95 6.37
N ASN A 245 15.03 24.50 6.85
CA ASN A 245 15.75 25.61 6.20
C ASN A 245 14.86 26.84 5.89
N GLY A 246 13.89 27.13 6.76
CA GLY A 246 12.96 28.25 6.59
C GLY A 246 11.82 27.98 5.59
N TYR A 247 11.69 26.75 5.09
CA TYR A 247 10.59 26.34 4.22
C TYR A 247 9.68 25.33 4.92
N LEU A 248 8.39 25.44 4.65
CA LEU A 248 7.40 24.41 4.92
C LEU A 248 7.20 23.57 3.66
N THR A 249 7.19 22.25 3.83
CA THR A 249 6.81 21.30 2.77
C THR A 249 5.62 20.48 3.20
N PHE A 250 4.67 20.29 2.30
CA PHE A 250 3.43 19.56 2.56
C PHE A 250 3.38 18.33 1.67
N LYS A 251 3.17 17.16 2.27
CA LYS A 251 2.96 15.88 1.57
C LYS A 251 1.70 15.22 2.10
N ILE A 252 1.02 14.45 1.26
CA ILE A 252 -0.21 13.75 1.66
C ILE A 252 0.16 12.45 2.37
N ALA A 253 -0.53 12.14 3.46
CA ALA A 253 -0.27 10.96 4.28
C ALA A 253 -1.56 10.36 4.85
N ASN A 254 -1.54 9.04 5.05
CA ASN A 254 -2.46 8.36 5.96
C ASN A 254 -1.89 8.44 7.37
N TYR A 255 -2.74 8.55 8.37
CA TYR A 255 -2.40 8.43 9.78
C TYR A 255 -3.19 7.31 10.41
N ASN A 256 -2.52 6.39 11.10
CA ASN A 256 -3.13 5.35 11.89
C ASN A 256 -2.95 5.65 13.38
N SER A 257 -4.06 5.93 14.04
CA SER A 257 -4.12 6.24 15.47
C SER A 257 -4.02 5.01 16.38
N GLN A 258 -4.17 3.80 15.83
CA GLN A 258 -4.15 2.53 16.55
C GLN A 258 -3.37 1.46 15.78
N THR A 259 -2.09 1.28 16.12
CA THR A 259 -1.30 0.12 15.67
C THR A 259 -1.28 -0.98 16.75
N SER A 260 -0.96 -2.21 16.36
CA SER A 260 -0.88 -3.36 17.29
C SER A 260 0.15 -3.19 18.41
N ASN A 261 1.15 -2.31 18.22
CA ASN A 261 2.15 -1.98 19.24
C ASN A 261 1.88 -0.63 19.93
N ASN A 262 0.66 -0.09 19.81
CA ASN A 262 0.19 1.17 20.41
C ASN A 262 0.96 2.42 19.95
N ASN A 263 1.70 2.32 18.85
CA ASN A 263 2.26 3.50 18.20
C ASN A 263 1.18 4.22 17.39
N GLN A 264 1.45 5.49 17.11
CA GLN A 264 0.66 6.30 16.20
C GLN A 264 1.56 6.66 15.03
N ILE A 265 1.16 6.26 13.83
CA ILE A 265 2.03 6.32 12.66
C ILE A 265 1.37 7.12 11.55
N ALA A 266 2.16 7.90 10.82
CA ALA A 266 1.76 8.48 9.54
C ALA A 266 2.66 7.96 8.43
N GLN A 267 2.06 7.71 7.27
CA GLN A 267 2.75 7.21 6.08
C GLN A 267 2.45 8.11 4.88
N ILE A 268 3.49 8.65 4.25
CA ILE A 268 3.36 9.42 3.01
C ILE A 268 2.90 8.50 1.87
N VAL A 269 1.84 8.92 1.19
CA VAL A 269 1.25 8.22 0.03
C VAL A 269 1.65 8.88 -1.28
N ASP A 270 1.66 8.12 -2.39
CA ASP A 270 1.97 8.67 -3.72
C ASP A 270 0.75 9.22 -4.42
N TYR A 271 -0.33 8.45 -4.35
CA TYR A 271 -1.57 8.75 -5.02
C TYR A 271 -2.70 8.89 -4.01
N SER A 272 -3.51 9.92 -4.16
CA SER A 272 -4.60 10.27 -3.24
C SER A 272 -5.87 10.65 -3.98
N GLY A 273 -5.96 10.28 -5.27
CA GLY A 273 -7.16 10.46 -6.08
C GLY A 273 -7.76 11.86 -5.98
N ILE A 274 -9.05 11.92 -5.70
CA ILE A 274 -9.80 13.18 -5.55
C ILE A 274 -9.23 14.10 -4.46
N PHE A 275 -8.70 13.54 -3.37
CA PHE A 275 -8.22 14.32 -2.23
C PHE A 275 -7.03 15.19 -2.59
N LYS A 276 -6.21 14.79 -3.57
CA LYS A 276 -5.03 15.56 -3.97
C LYS A 276 -5.38 16.99 -4.32
N LEU A 277 -6.41 17.19 -5.15
CA LEU A 277 -6.84 18.52 -5.58
C LEU A 277 -7.50 19.28 -4.43
N MET A 278 -8.40 18.63 -3.68
CA MET A 278 -9.07 19.24 -2.52
C MET A 278 -8.06 19.75 -1.49
N MET A 279 -7.04 18.94 -1.20
CA MET A 279 -5.99 19.27 -0.24
C MET A 279 -5.12 20.44 -0.73
N ILE A 280 -4.72 20.43 -2.01
CA ILE A 280 -3.96 21.53 -2.63
C ILE A 280 -4.75 22.85 -2.58
N ASP A 281 -6.02 22.82 -2.94
CA ASP A 281 -6.86 24.01 -2.99
C ASP A 281 -7.18 24.54 -1.58
N PHE A 282 -7.30 23.65 -0.60
CA PHE A 282 -7.46 24.03 0.79
C PHE A 282 -6.21 24.72 1.36
N ILE A 283 -5.03 24.11 1.26
CA ILE A 283 -3.81 24.69 1.86
C ILE A 283 -3.39 26.02 1.22
N LYS A 284 -3.71 26.24 -0.05
CA LYS A 284 -3.42 27.51 -0.74
C LYS A 284 -4.14 28.71 -0.13
N GLN A 285 -5.25 28.51 0.58
CA GLN A 285 -6.01 29.59 1.22
C GLN A 285 -5.27 30.25 2.39
N PHE A 286 -4.20 29.61 2.87
CA PHE A 286 -3.40 30.07 4.01
C PHE A 286 -2.04 30.65 3.57
N VAL A 287 -1.80 30.74 2.27
CA VAL A 287 -0.66 31.47 1.70
C VAL A 287 -0.94 32.98 1.77
N ARG A 288 0.02 33.74 2.31
CA ARG A 288 -0.06 35.19 2.51
C ARG A 288 0.35 35.99 1.27
#